data_AF-A0A1X0R3X2-F1
#
_entry.id   AF-A0A1X0R3X2-F1
#
_cell.length_a   1.000
_cell.length_b   1.000
_cell.length_c   1.000
_cell.angle_alpha   90.00
_cell.angle_beta   90.00
_cell.angle_gamma   90.00
#
_symmetry.space_group_name_H-M   'P 1'
#
loop_
_entity.id
_entity.type
_entity.pdbx_description
1 polymer ?
#
loop_
_entity_poly.entity_id
_entity_poly.type
_entity_poly.pdbx_seq_one_letter_code
_entity_poly.pdbx_strand_id
1 'polypeptide(L)'
;ERQRKRESCEDRARHTAQDGYTPEELVKLSMFYFKEGKEKSLRDRMLFLMQHMMLLRGESTRDMKLCDLFPLEFKDERFSECFVLALRLDHGKTVRERIQYAGTIRHV
;
A
#
# COMPACT_ATOMS: atom_id res chain seq x y z
N GLU A 1 6.66 -33.31 -10.50
CA GLU A 1 7.09 -32.18 -9.65
C GLU A 1 6.47 -32.13 -8.25
N ARG A 2 5.13 -32.21 -8.12
CA ARG A 2 4.44 -32.09 -6.81
C ARG A 2 4.87 -33.13 -5.77
N GLN A 3 5.20 -34.34 -6.22
CA GLN A 3 5.67 -35.46 -5.40
C GLN A 3 7.14 -35.27 -4.98
N ARG A 4 8.01 -34.87 -5.93
CA ARG A 4 9.40 -34.48 -5.69
C ARG A 4 9.54 -33.36 -4.64
N LYS A 5 8.70 -32.32 -4.70
CA LYS A 5 8.65 -31.22 -3.69
C LYS A 5 8.09 -31.64 -2.33
N ARG A 6 7.40 -32.78 -2.25
CA ARG A 6 6.95 -33.35 -0.97
C ARG A 6 8.04 -34.17 -0.31
N GLU A 7 8.79 -34.92 -1.13
CA GLU A 7 9.92 -35.74 -0.69
C GLU A 7 11.16 -34.92 -0.33
N SER A 8 11.38 -33.78 -0.98
CA SER A 8 12.54 -32.91 -0.71
C SER A 8 12.46 -32.13 0.62
N CYS A 9 11.30 -32.11 1.29
CA CYS A 9 11.03 -31.30 2.49
C CYS A 9 11.44 -29.81 2.35
N GLU A 10 11.55 -29.31 1.12
CA GLU A 10 11.86 -27.90 0.86
C GLU A 10 10.75 -27.00 1.42
N ASP A 11 11.17 -25.89 2.04
CA ASP A 11 10.23 -24.89 2.55
C ASP A 11 9.40 -24.32 1.40
N ARG A 12 8.09 -24.53 1.49
CA ARG A 12 7.11 -24.12 0.48
C ARG A 12 6.63 -22.69 0.69
N ALA A 13 6.98 -22.06 1.82
CA ALA A 13 6.72 -20.65 2.09
C ALA A 13 7.79 -19.74 1.45
N ARG A 14 8.95 -20.29 1.09
CA ARG A 14 10.01 -19.56 0.40
C ARG A 14 9.57 -19.09 -0.98
N HIS A 15 9.86 -17.84 -1.30
CA HIS A 15 9.45 -17.11 -2.51
C HIS A 15 7.94 -17.05 -2.71
N THR A 16 7.17 -17.05 -1.63
CA THR A 16 5.71 -16.88 -1.69
C THR A 16 5.29 -15.45 -1.38
N ALA A 17 3.98 -15.17 -1.45
CA ALA A 17 3.43 -13.87 -1.08
C ALA A 17 3.67 -13.46 0.39
N GLN A 18 4.20 -14.36 1.22
CA GLN A 18 4.66 -14.04 2.58
C GLN A 18 6.06 -13.42 2.60
N ASP A 19 6.86 -13.65 1.56
CA ASP A 19 8.10 -12.93 1.34
C ASP A 19 7.74 -11.53 0.85
N GLY A 20 7.55 -10.63 1.80
CA GLY A 20 7.37 -9.21 1.53
C GLY A 20 8.66 -8.59 0.98
N TYR A 21 8.61 -7.27 0.76
CA TYR A 21 9.78 -6.52 0.31
C TYR A 21 10.58 -6.04 1.52
N THR A 22 11.90 -6.06 1.40
CA THR A 22 12.78 -5.26 2.26
C THR A 22 12.58 -3.76 1.99
N PRO A 23 12.91 -2.87 2.94
CA PRO A 23 12.88 -1.42 2.71
C PRO A 23 13.69 -1.00 1.47
N GLU A 24 14.83 -1.64 1.20
CA GLU A 24 15.69 -1.35 0.06
C GLU A 24 15.02 -1.74 -1.27
N GLU A 25 14.34 -2.89 -1.30
CA GLU A 25 13.57 -3.34 -2.47
C GLU A 25 12.38 -2.43 -2.74
N LEU A 26 11.70 -1.97 -1.69
CA LEU A 26 10.61 -0.99 -1.80
C LEU A 26 11.09 0.30 -2.46
N VAL A 27 12.23 0.84 -2.01
CA VAL A 27 12.83 2.05 -2.61
C VAL A 27 13.22 1.80 -4.06
N LYS A 28 13.85 0.66 -4.37
CA LYS A 28 14.23 0.30 -5.75
C LYS A 28 13.01 0.23 -6.67
N LEU A 29 11.92 -0.40 -6.23
CA LEU A 29 10.69 -0.52 -7.01
C LEU A 29 10.00 0.83 -7.22
N SER A 30 9.94 1.66 -6.18
CA SER A 30 9.42 3.04 -6.29
C SER A 30 10.24 3.88 -7.29
N MET A 31 11.56 3.77 -7.24
CA MET A 31 12.46 4.47 -8.16
C MET A 31 12.41 3.93 -9.59
N PHE A 32 12.16 2.63 -9.77
CA PHE A 32 11.95 2.04 -11.09
C PHE A 32 10.81 2.72 -11.83
N TYR A 33 9.63 2.81 -11.22
CA TYR A 33 8.47 3.47 -11.83
C TYR A 33 8.70 4.98 -12.03
N PHE A 34 9.38 5.64 -11.09
CA PHE A 34 9.69 7.06 -11.21
C PHE A 34 10.61 7.34 -12.41
N LYS A 35 11.65 6.52 -12.61
CA LYS A 35 12.62 6.67 -13.69
C LYS A 35 12.05 6.37 -15.08
N GLU A 36 11.02 5.53 -15.19
CA GLU A 36 10.35 5.31 -16.48
C GLU A 36 9.71 6.59 -17.03
N GLY A 37 9.29 7.52 -16.17
CA GLY A 37 8.79 8.84 -16.56
C GLY A 37 7.49 8.85 -17.38
N LYS A 38 6.81 7.70 -17.52
CA LYS A 38 5.53 7.59 -18.23
C LYS A 38 4.37 7.83 -17.26
N GLU A 39 3.28 8.40 -17.76
CA GLU A 39 2.05 8.62 -16.97
C GLU A 39 1.57 7.35 -16.26
N LYS A 40 1.51 6.22 -16.98
CA LYS A 40 1.13 4.92 -16.41
C LYS A 40 2.05 4.50 -15.26
N SER A 41 3.36 4.68 -15.44
CA SER A 41 4.36 4.34 -14.41
C SER A 41 4.21 5.24 -13.18
N LEU A 42 3.91 6.53 -13.34
CA LEU A 42 3.64 7.43 -12.21
C LEU A 42 2.37 7.03 -11.44
N ARG A 43 1.30 6.68 -12.15
CA ARG A 43 0.07 6.15 -11.55
C ARG A 43 0.34 4.85 -10.80
N ASP A 44 1.06 3.91 -11.42
CA ASP A 44 1.37 2.62 -10.81
C ASP A 44 2.28 2.77 -9.58
N ARG A 45 3.20 3.75 -9.60
CA ARG A 45 3.99 4.15 -8.42
C ARG A 45 3.11 4.68 -7.29
N MET A 46 2.19 5.59 -7.59
CA MET A 46 1.26 6.15 -6.61
C MET A 46 0.43 5.04 -5.98
N LEU A 47 -0.12 4.15 -6.80
CA LEU A 47 -0.92 3.01 -6.36
C LEU A 47 -0.11 2.09 -5.42
N PHE A 48 1.10 1.73 -5.83
CA PHE A 48 2.02 0.89 -5.05
C PHE A 48 2.31 1.50 -3.67
N LEU A 49 2.68 2.77 -3.62
CA LEU A 49 3.00 3.46 -2.37
C LEU A 49 1.78 3.60 -1.47
N MET A 50 0.62 3.96 -2.03
CA MET A 50 -0.61 4.06 -1.26
C MET A 50 -1.03 2.71 -0.69
N GLN A 51 -1.01 1.64 -1.48
CA GLN A 51 -1.34 0.30 -1.00
C GLN A 51 -0.41 -0.16 0.12
N HIS A 52 0.88 0.12 0.00
CA HIS A 52 1.85 -0.21 1.04
C HIS A 52 1.61 0.59 2.33
N MET A 53 1.50 1.91 2.23
CA MET A 53 1.42 2.78 3.42
C MET A 53 0.06 2.72 4.11
N MET A 54 -1.03 2.60 3.35
CA MET A 54 -2.39 2.55 3.88
C MET A 54 -2.92 1.12 4.07
N LEU A 55 -2.10 0.10 3.78
CA LEU A 55 -2.45 -1.33 3.88
C LEU A 55 -3.74 -1.71 3.11
N LEU A 56 -3.91 -1.12 1.93
CA LEU A 56 -5.13 -1.28 1.14
C LEU A 56 -5.15 -2.63 0.42
N ARG A 57 -6.37 -3.15 0.22
CA ARG A 57 -6.62 -4.30 -0.64
C ARG A 57 -6.84 -3.83 -2.08
N GLY A 58 -6.56 -4.72 -3.04
CA GLY A 58 -6.77 -4.43 -4.46
C GLY A 58 -8.23 -4.11 -4.82
N GLU A 59 -9.20 -4.60 -4.05
CA GLU A 59 -10.62 -4.20 -4.16
C GLU A 59 -10.81 -2.73 -3.76
N SER A 60 -10.48 -2.39 -2.51
CA SER A 60 -10.57 -1.02 -1.99
C SER A 60 -9.83 0.02 -2.84
N THR A 61 -8.68 -0.36 -3.41
CA THR A 61 -7.88 0.55 -4.23
C THR A 61 -8.50 0.82 -5.60
N ARG A 62 -9.24 -0.15 -6.16
CA ARG A 62 -9.88 0.00 -7.48
C ARG A 62 -11.16 0.84 -7.42
N ASP A 63 -11.87 0.77 -6.30
CA ASP A 63 -13.11 1.51 -6.11
C ASP A 63 -12.88 2.95 -5.63
N MET A 64 -11.65 3.26 -5.21
CA MET A 64 -11.25 4.59 -4.74
C MET A 64 -11.43 5.66 -5.81
N LYS A 65 -12.02 6.78 -5.41
CA LYS A 65 -12.08 8.01 -6.20
C LYS A 65 -11.23 9.10 -5.55
N LEU A 66 -10.82 10.07 -6.35
CA LEU A 66 -10.04 11.21 -5.86
C LEU A 66 -10.81 12.02 -4.78
N CYS A 67 -12.14 12.07 -4.85
CA CYS A 67 -12.97 12.74 -3.85
C CYS A 67 -12.99 12.06 -2.47
N ASP A 68 -12.52 10.81 -2.39
CA ASP A 68 -12.44 10.06 -1.13
C ASP A 68 -11.14 10.37 -0.38
N LEU A 69 -10.21 11.07 -1.02
CA LEU A 69 -8.92 11.49 -0.48
C LEU A 69 -8.97 12.94 0.01
N PHE A 70 -8.53 13.17 1.23
CA PHE A 70 -8.46 14.51 1.81
C PHE A 70 -7.30 14.64 2.81
N PRO A 71 -6.69 15.84 2.90
CA PRO A 71 -5.68 16.11 3.92
C PRO A 71 -6.33 16.31 5.28
N LEU A 72 -5.69 15.81 6.33
CA LEU A 72 -6.06 16.02 7.72
C LEU A 72 -4.83 16.54 8.48
N GLU A 73 -4.95 17.72 9.07
CA GLU A 73 -3.86 18.36 9.81
C GLU A 73 -3.86 17.88 11.26
N PHE A 74 -2.75 17.31 11.72
CA PHE A 74 -2.55 16.89 13.10
C PHE A 74 -1.89 18.01 13.91
N LYS A 75 -2.69 19.00 14.30
CA LYS A 75 -2.24 20.23 14.98
C LYS A 75 -1.51 20.01 16.31
N ASP A 76 -1.81 18.90 16.98
CA ASP A 76 -1.29 18.59 18.31
C ASP A 76 -0.04 17.68 18.29
N GLU A 77 0.34 17.15 17.12
CA GLU A 77 1.60 16.41 16.94
C GLU A 77 2.74 17.39 16.67
N ARG A 78 3.30 17.95 17.74
CA ARG A 78 4.21 19.09 17.68
C ARG A 78 5.66 18.70 17.36
N PHE A 79 6.10 19.05 16.15
CA PHE A 79 7.48 19.44 15.79
C PHE A 79 7.52 20.22 14.46
N SER A 80 6.61 19.91 13.52
CA SER A 80 6.41 20.60 12.23
C SER A 80 4.95 20.43 11.75
N GLU A 81 4.54 21.10 10.68
CA GLU A 81 3.25 20.84 10.02
C GLU A 81 3.13 19.34 9.67
N CYS A 82 2.15 18.65 10.27
CA CYS A 82 1.92 17.22 10.07
C CYS A 82 0.58 17.03 9.33
N PHE A 83 0.68 16.72 8.03
CA PHE A 83 -0.48 16.39 7.20
C PHE A 83 -0.57 14.88 6.98
N VAL A 84 -1.69 14.31 7.38
CA VAL A 84 -2.11 12.96 7.04
C VAL A 84 -2.90 13.03 5.74
N LEU A 85 -2.54 12.23 4.75
CA LEU A 85 -3.44 11.95 3.63
C LEU A 85 -4.41 10.86 4.09
N ALA A 86 -5.68 11.22 4.27
CA ALA A 86 -6.73 10.31 4.66
C ALA A 86 -7.51 9.83 3.42
N LEU A 87 -7.83 8.54 3.39
CA LEU A 87 -8.70 7.89 2.43
C LEU A 87 -9.94 7.39 3.16
N ARG A 88 -11.11 7.86 2.74
CA ARG A 88 -12.39 7.30 3.18
C ARG A 88 -12.67 5.99 2.43
N LEU A 89 -13.06 4.96 3.17
CA LEU A 89 -13.42 3.65 2.66
C LEU A 89 -14.89 3.38 3.01
N ASP A 90 -15.72 3.18 1.99
CA ASP A 90 -17.16 2.94 2.16
C ASP A 90 -17.51 1.49 2.53
N HIS A 91 -16.59 0.54 2.34
CA HIS A 91 -16.85 -0.89 2.54
C HIS A 91 -15.76 -1.58 3.36
N GLY A 92 -16.06 -1.85 4.63
CA GLY A 92 -15.30 -2.78 5.47
C GLY A 92 -15.73 -4.24 5.23
N LYS A 93 -14.78 -5.19 5.32
CA LYS A 93 -15.08 -6.63 5.16
C LYS A 93 -16.12 -7.16 6.16
N THR A 94 -16.05 -6.69 7.40
CA THR A 94 -16.83 -7.25 8.52
C THR A 94 -18.04 -6.40 8.88
N VAL A 95 -17.99 -5.10 8.61
CA VAL A 95 -19.06 -4.14 8.95
C VAL A 95 -19.21 -3.17 7.79
N ARG A 96 -20.23 -3.40 6.95
CA ARG A 96 -20.52 -2.57 5.78
C ARG A 96 -21.17 -1.23 6.12
N GLU A 97 -21.65 -1.07 7.35
CA GLU A 97 -22.41 0.10 7.80
C GLU A 97 -21.54 1.19 8.45
N ARG A 98 -20.24 0.95 8.63
CA ARG A 98 -19.31 1.90 9.24
C ARG A 98 -18.31 2.42 8.22
N ILE A 99 -18.21 3.74 8.14
CA ILE A 99 -17.17 4.43 7.38
C ILE A 99 -15.81 4.06 8.01
N GLN A 100 -14.90 3.58 7.19
CA GLN A 100 -13.52 3.32 7.59
C GLN A 100 -12.60 4.39 6.99
N TYR A 101 -11.48 4.63 7.64
CA TYR A 101 -10.45 5.53 7.14
C TYR A 101 -9.12 4.80 7.11
N ALA A 102 -8.36 5.00 6.05
CA ALA A 102 -6.95 4.66 5.99
C ALA A 102 -6.16 5.96 5.88
N GLY A 103 -5.03 6.06 6.57
CA GLY A 103 -4.22 7.27 6.61
C GLY A 103 -2.77 6.95 6.34
N THR A 104 -2.06 7.90 5.72
CA THR A 104 -0.60 7.87 5.64
C THR A 104 -0.03 9.24 5.95
N ILE A 105 1.13 9.26 6.61
CA ILE A 105 1.90 10.46 6.90
C ILE A 105 3.12 10.44 5.99
N ARG A 106 3.55 11.63 5.57
CA ARG A 106 4.81 11.76 4.85
C ARG A 106 5.97 11.30 5.74
N HIS A 107 6.75 10.34 5.27
CA HIS A 107 8.03 10.03 5.88
C HIS A 107 8.95 11.26 5.76
N VAL A 108 9.43 11.75 6.90
CA VAL A 108 10.39 12.88 7.00
C VAL A 108 11.80 12.36 6.76
#